data_AF-A0A562J3A4-F1
#
_entry.id   AF-A0A562J3A4-F1
#
_cell.length_a   1.000
_cell.length_b   1.000
_cell.length_c   1.000
_cell.angle_alpha   90.00
_cell.angle_beta   90.00
_cell.angle_gamma   90.00
#
_symmetry.space_group_name_H-M   'P 1'
#
loop_
_entity.id
_entity.type
_entity.pdbx_description
1 polymer ?
#
loop_
_entity_poly.entity_id
_entity_poly.type
_entity_poly.pdbx_seq_one_letter_code
_entity_poly.pdbx_strand_id
1 'polypeptide(L)' 'METNSVILHSMLAVLFTGFMFMGIGFNFRERTWGIVLLAMGSLIMLSTIAYRIHLALS' A
#
# COMPACT_ATOMS: atom_id res chain seq x y z
N MET A 1 -17.87 -4.53 -19.43
CA MET A 1 -18.17 -4.26 -18.00
C MET A 1 -17.34 -5.12 -17.05
N GLU A 2 -16.79 -6.27 -17.48
CA GLU A 2 -15.96 -7.15 -16.66
C GLU A 2 -14.62 -6.53 -16.20
N THR A 3 -13.98 -5.71 -17.04
CA THR A 3 -12.66 -5.11 -16.78
C THR A 3 -12.61 -4.24 -15.53
N ASN A 4 -13.70 -3.54 -15.21
CA ASN A 4 -13.76 -2.67 -14.02
C ASN A 4 -13.70 -3.47 -12.72
N SER A 5 -14.32 -4.67 -12.68
CA SER A 5 -14.27 -5.53 -11.50
C SER A 5 -12.86 -6.05 -11.25
N VAL A 6 -12.09 -6.33 -12.30
CA VAL A 6 -10.70 -6.81 -12.16
C VAL A 6 -9.78 -5.68 -11.67
N ILE A 7 -9.97 -4.47 -12.19
CA ILE A 7 -9.23 -3.28 -11.78
C ILE A 7 -9.51 -2.95 -10.30
N LEU A 8 -10.78 -2.99 -9.89
CA LEU A 8 -11.17 -2.75 -8.49
C LEU A 8 -10.60 -3.81 -7.54
N HIS A 9 -10.65 -5.10 -7.90
CA HIS A 9 -10.04 -6.16 -7.09
C HIS A 9 -8.53 -6.02 -6.97
N SER A 10 -7.84 -5.67 -8.06
CA SER A 10 -6.39 -5.46 -8.06
C SER A 10 -5.99 -4.25 -7.19
N MET A 11 -6.73 -3.15 -7.28
CA MET A 11 -6.50 -1.97 -6.42
C MET A 11 -6.74 -2.28 -4.94
N LEU A 12 -7.83 -2.99 -4.63
CA LEU A 12 -8.11 -3.42 -3.26
C LEU A 12 -7.00 -4.33 -2.73
N ALA A 13 -6.51 -5.27 -3.54
CA ALA A 13 -5.43 -6.16 -3.14
C ALA A 13 -4.15 -5.40 -2.78
N VAL A 14 -3.73 -4.42 -3.61
CA VAL A 14 -2.55 -3.59 -3.34
C VAL A 14 -2.73 -2.76 -2.06
N LEU A 15 -3.90 -2.15 -1.87
CA LEU A 15 -4.21 -1.39 -0.65
C LEU A 15 -4.20 -2.29 0.59
N PHE A 16 -4.81 -3.47 0.50
CA PHE A 16 -4.92 -4.42 1.60
C PHE A 16 -3.54 -4.96 1.99
N THR A 17 -2.70 -5.30 1.01
CA THR A 17 -1.31 -5.71 1.25
C THR A 17 -0.49 -4.59 1.90
N GLY A 18 -0.64 -3.34 1.46
CA GLY A 18 -0.01 -2.18 2.09
C GLY A 18 -0.46 -1.95 3.53
N PHE A 19 -1.76 -2.13 3.80
CA PHE A 19 -2.33 -2.04 5.14
C PHE A 19 -1.82 -3.16 6.06
N MET A 20 -1.75 -4.41 5.57
CA MET A 20 -1.20 -5.53 6.33
C MET A 20 0.28 -5.29 6.68
N PHE A 21 1.08 -4.78 5.73
CA PHE A 21 2.47 -4.43 5.98
C PHE A 21 2.61 -3.34 7.06
N MET A 22 1.75 -2.32 7.02
CA MET A 22 1.73 -1.27 8.04
C MET A 22 1.29 -1.81 9.41
N GLY A 23 0.30 -2.70 9.46
CA GLY A 23 -0.16 -3.38 10.68
C GLY A 23 0.90 -4.30 11.29
N ILE A 24 1.64 -5.04 10.47
CA ILE A 24 2.78 -5.87 10.92
C ILE A 24 3.89 -4.98 11.46
N GLY A 25 4.24 -3.88 10.78
CA GLY A 25 5.20 -2.89 11.28
C GLY A 25 4.80 -2.28 12.62
N PHE A 26 3.50 -2.07 12.84
CA PHE A 26 2.95 -1.55 14.10
C PHE A 26 3.07 -2.56 15.24
N ASN A 27 2.86 -3.85 14.95
CA ASN A 27 2.98 -4.93 15.94
C ASN A 27 4.45 -5.12 16.39
N PHE A 28 5.40 -4.99 15.46
CA PHE A 28 6.83 -5.07 15.78
C PHE A 28 7.45 -3.74 16.23
N ARG A 29 6.65 -2.72 16.57
CA ARG A 29 7.12 -1.37 16.94
C ARG A 29 8.11 -1.35 18.11
N GLU A 30 8.04 -2.36 18.99
CA GLU A 30 8.97 -2.55 20.12
C GLU A 30 10.39 -2.96 19.68
N ARG A 31 10.55 -3.51 18.47
CA ARG A 31 11.85 -3.73 17.84
C ARG A 31 12.10 -2.61 16.85
N THR A 32 13.33 -2.10 16.81
CA THR A 32 13.77 -1.02 15.89
C THR A 32 13.44 -1.32 14.41
N TRP A 33 13.26 -2.61 14.08
CA TRP A 33 12.86 -3.12 12.77
C TRP A 33 11.40 -2.85 12.42
N GLY A 34 10.49 -2.74 13.39
CA GLY A 34 9.07 -2.46 13.16
C GLY A 34 8.85 -1.05 12.61
N ILE A 35 9.62 -0.06 13.06
CA ILE A 35 9.57 1.32 12.55
C ILE A 35 10.01 1.38 11.08
N VAL A 36 11.01 0.58 10.69
CA VAL A 36 11.46 0.48 9.29
C VAL A 36 10.39 -0.18 8.42
N LEU A 37 9.76 -1.26 8.90
CA LEU A 37 8.63 -1.89 8.19
C LEU A 37 7.44 -0.94 8.05
N LEU A 38 7.17 -0.13 9.08
CA LEU A 38 6.07 0.82 9.07
C LEU A 38 6.33 1.99 8.12
N ALA A 39 7.57 2.50 8.08
CA ALA A 39 8.01 3.48 7.08
C ALA A 39 7.95 2.92 5.66
N MET A 40 8.40 1.67 5.44
CA MET A 40 8.27 0.96 4.15
C MET A 40 6.80 0.80 3.73
N GLY A 41 5.91 0.36 4.62
CA GLY A 41 4.48 0.25 4.33
C GLY A 41 3.83 1.58 3.98
N SER A 42 4.22 2.65 4.67
CA SER A 42 3.78 4.02 4.35
C SER A 42 4.31 4.50 2.99
N LEU A 43 5.56 4.22 2.65
CA LEU A 43 6.14 4.54 1.36
C LEU A 43 5.46 3.80 0.20
N ILE A 44 5.08 2.53 0.41
CA ILE A 44 4.34 1.74 -0.60
C ILE A 44 2.96 2.35 -0.85
N MET A 45 2.24 2.75 0.20
CA MET A 45 0.98 3.48 0.08
C MET A 45 1.16 4.80 -0.67
N LEU A 46 2.18 5.58 -0.30
CA LEU A 46 2.48 6.85 -0.95
C LEU A 46 2.85 6.69 -2.43
N SER A 47 3.66 5.67 -2.74
CA SER A 47 4.03 5.32 -4.12
C SER A 47 2.83 4.88 -4.95
N THR A 48 1.88 4.15 -4.35
CA THR A 48 0.66 3.72 -5.04
C THR A 48 -0.21 4.92 -5.42
N ILE A 49 -0.36 5.87 -4.50
CA ILE A 49 -1.08 7.12 -4.74
C ILE A 49 -0.35 7.97 -5.77
N ALA A 50 0.98 8.12 -5.64
CA ALA A 50 1.80 8.88 -6.58
C ALA A 50 1.74 8.30 -8.00
N TYR A 51 1.77 6.98 -8.14
CA TYR A 51 1.60 6.30 -9.42
C TYR A 51 0.22 6.56 -10.03
N ARG A 52 -0.85 6.49 -9.22
CA ARG A 52 -2.21 6.80 -9.67
C ARG A 52 -2.34 8.26 -10.11
N ILE A 53 -1.73 9.20 -9.38
CA ILE A 53 -1.71 10.62 -9.73
C ILE A 53 -0.95 10.82 -11.04
N HIS A 54 0.22 10.20 -11.20
CA HIS A 54 1.00 10.30 -12.43
C HIS A 54 0.22 9.76 -13.64
N LEU A 55 -0.47 8.62 -13.48
CA LEU A 55 -1.31 8.03 -14.52
C LEU A 55 -2.57 8.84 -14.83
N ALA A 56 -3.02 9.68 -13.91
CA ALA A 56 -4.17 10.58 -14.11
C ALA A 56 -3.75 11.94 -14.69
N LEU A 57 -2.49 12.33 -14.49
CA LEU A 57 -1.92 13.59 -14.97
C LEU A 57 -1.29 13.46 -16.37
N SER A 58 -0.86 12.25 -16.74
CA SER A 58 -0.39 11.89 -18.09
C SER A 58 -1.54 11.39 -18.96
#